data_AF-A0A7C3B3M6-F1
#
_entry.id   AF-A0A7C3B3M6-F1
#
_cell.length_a   1.000
_cell.length_b   1.000
_cell.length_c   1.000
_cell.angle_alpha   90.00
_cell.angle_beta   90.00
_cell.angle_gamma   90.00
#
_symmetry.space_group_name_H-M   'P 1'
#
loop_
_entity.id
_entity.type
_entity.pdbx_description
1 polymer ?
#
loop_
_entity_poly.entity_id
_entity_poly.type
_entity_poly.pdbx_seq_one_letter_code
_entity_poly.pdbx_strand_id
1 'polypeptide(L)'
;MEKKSQKPLSERIRKGAHGLLSIFLLIFTGFGLLRLYGSLTLWEYLQEIGLRSSPLYLAITGGLWVITGVIGIFFHLSKRKWSIAYMRILSLVFSIWFWLDLWIFQPQDRRVHNWEFQLIFNILVLVLVFGLSALQLYKSYSTKSAEPIASTGGEHA
;
A
#
# COMPACT_ATOMS: atom_id res chain seq x y z
N MET A 1 32.45 -13.99 -29.00
CA MET A 1 32.36 -13.40 -27.65
C MET A 1 31.02 -12.72 -27.51
N GLU A 2 30.08 -13.36 -26.81
CA GLU A 2 28.68 -12.95 -26.71
C GLU A 2 28.55 -11.81 -25.68
N LYS A 3 28.23 -10.62 -26.17
CA LYS A 3 28.03 -9.42 -25.35
C LYS A 3 26.73 -9.62 -24.57
N LYS A 4 26.80 -10.24 -23.38
CA LYS A 4 25.66 -10.38 -22.46
C LYS A 4 25.04 -9.00 -22.27
N SER A 5 23.92 -8.78 -22.94
CA SER A 5 23.12 -7.57 -22.87
C SER A 5 22.73 -7.34 -21.41
N GLN A 6 23.52 -6.52 -20.71
CA GLN A 6 23.23 -6.09 -19.36
C GLN A 6 21.92 -5.31 -19.46
N LYS A 7 20.81 -5.98 -19.11
CA LYS A 7 19.52 -5.31 -18.94
C LYS A 7 19.78 -4.07 -18.08
N PRO A 8 19.39 -2.88 -18.54
CA PRO A 8 19.76 -1.64 -17.88
C PRO A 8 19.34 -1.73 -16.41
N LEU A 9 20.21 -1.30 -15.49
CA LEU A 9 20.00 -1.38 -14.04
C LEU A 9 18.57 -0.96 -13.62
N SER A 10 18.01 -0.01 -14.37
CA SER A 10 16.68 0.55 -14.22
C SER A 10 15.51 -0.42 -14.51
N GLU A 11 15.70 -1.53 -15.24
CA GLU A 11 14.70 -2.59 -15.39
C GLU A 11 14.65 -3.54 -14.20
N ARG A 12 15.80 -3.85 -13.58
CA ARG A 12 15.87 -4.70 -12.38
C ARG A 12 15.21 -4.00 -11.20
N ILE A 13 15.51 -2.72 -11.00
CA ILE A 13 14.89 -1.90 -9.95
C ILE A 13 13.38 -1.80 -10.15
N ARG A 14 12.89 -1.69 -11.40
CA ARG A 14 11.45 -1.66 -11.72
C ARG A 14 10.74 -2.94 -11.28
N LYS A 15 11.28 -4.11 -11.64
CA LYS A 15 10.68 -5.39 -11.24
C LYS A 15 10.70 -5.59 -9.73
N GLY A 16 11.79 -5.16 -9.08
CA GLY A 16 11.91 -5.17 -7.61
C GLY A 16 10.86 -4.30 -6.93
N ALA A 17 10.70 -3.04 -7.36
CA ALA A 17 9.72 -2.12 -6.77
C ALA A 17 8.26 -2.59 -6.97
N HIS A 18 7.92 -3.12 -8.16
CA HIS A 18 6.60 -3.68 -8.40
C HIS A 18 6.33 -4.93 -7.53
N GLY A 19 7.31 -5.82 -7.40
CA GLY A 19 7.20 -7.01 -6.55
C GLY A 19 7.07 -6.63 -5.07
N LEU A 20 7.85 -5.65 -4.61
CA LEU A 20 7.80 -5.18 -3.24
C LEU A 20 6.44 -4.56 -2.89
N LEU A 21 5.86 -3.74 -3.77
CA LEU A 21 4.50 -3.21 -3.58
C LEU A 21 3.45 -4.33 -3.52
N SER A 22 3.55 -5.33 -4.38
CA SER A 22 2.64 -6.49 -4.35
C SER A 22 2.72 -7.23 -3.03
N ILE A 23 3.93 -7.46 -2.52
CA ILE A 23 4.16 -8.12 -1.23
C ILE A 23 3.56 -7.28 -0.10
N PHE A 24 3.77 -5.96 -0.13
CA PHE A 24 3.21 -5.06 0.88
C PHE A 24 1.68 -5.12 0.91
N LEU A 25 1.03 -5.09 -0.24
CA LEU A 25 -0.42 -5.27 -0.37
C LEU A 25 -0.91 -6.62 0.13
N LEU A 26 -0.18 -7.71 -0.17
CA LEU A 26 -0.54 -9.04 0.28
C LEU A 26 -0.47 -9.17 1.80
N ILE A 27 0.61 -8.66 2.40
CA ILE A 27 0.76 -8.61 3.86
C ILE A 27 -0.38 -7.80 4.46
N PHE A 28 -0.67 -6.64 3.89
CA PHE A 28 -1.75 -5.76 4.33
C PHE A 28 -3.13 -6.44 4.27
N THR A 29 -3.44 -7.07 3.15
CA THR A 29 -4.69 -7.84 2.95
C THR A 29 -4.76 -9.02 3.94
N GLY A 30 -3.63 -9.70 4.15
CA GLY A 30 -3.50 -10.80 5.09
C GLY A 30 -3.78 -10.37 6.53
N PHE A 31 -3.29 -9.20 6.95
CA PHE A 31 -3.62 -8.63 8.26
C PHE A 31 -5.12 -8.31 8.40
N GLY A 32 -5.74 -7.71 7.37
CA GLY A 32 -7.17 -7.47 7.34
C GLY A 32 -7.98 -8.78 7.47
N LEU A 33 -7.54 -9.83 6.78
CA LEU A 33 -8.18 -11.13 6.82
C LEU A 33 -8.01 -11.81 8.18
N LEU A 34 -6.81 -11.75 8.76
CA LEU A 34 -6.56 -12.29 10.10
C LEU A 34 -7.39 -11.58 11.16
N ARG A 35 -7.56 -10.26 11.02
CA ARG A 35 -8.42 -9.45 11.90
C ARG A 35 -9.89 -9.84 11.76
N LEU A 36 -10.38 -9.99 10.53
CA LEU A 36 -11.73 -10.46 10.25
C LEU A 36 -11.96 -11.87 10.81
N TYR A 37 -11.07 -12.81 10.47
CA TYR A 37 -11.16 -14.19 10.93
C TYR A 37 -11.13 -14.28 12.46
N GLY A 38 -10.16 -13.62 13.11
CA GLY A 38 -10.05 -13.59 14.56
C GLY A 38 -11.26 -12.97 15.24
N SER A 39 -11.86 -11.92 14.65
CA SER A 39 -13.08 -11.32 15.20
C SER A 39 -14.29 -12.26 15.13
N LEU A 40 -14.38 -13.09 14.09
CA LEU A 40 -15.48 -14.04 13.91
C LEU A 40 -15.29 -15.30 14.75
N THR A 41 -14.06 -15.82 14.86
CA THR A 41 -13.79 -17.05 15.60
C THR A 41 -13.74 -16.85 17.11
N LEU A 42 -13.19 -15.73 17.58
CA LEU A 42 -13.15 -15.39 19.01
C LEU A 42 -14.29 -14.47 19.42
N TRP A 43 -15.41 -14.47 18.67
CA TRP A 43 -16.50 -13.52 18.88
C TRP A 43 -17.03 -13.56 20.32
N GLU A 44 -17.36 -14.75 20.83
CA GLU A 44 -17.87 -14.96 22.18
C GLU A 44 -16.83 -14.57 23.23
N TYR A 45 -15.58 -15.03 23.07
CA TYR A 45 -14.47 -14.69 23.96
C TYR A 45 -14.22 -13.18 24.06
N LEU A 46 -14.29 -12.47 22.93
CA LEU A 46 -14.12 -11.01 22.87
C LEU A 46 -15.28 -10.26 23.57
N GLN A 47 -16.49 -10.84 23.57
CA GLN A 47 -17.61 -10.29 24.35
C GLN A 47 -17.42 -10.53 25.85
N GLU A 48 -16.99 -11.72 26.25
CA GLU A 48 -16.79 -12.09 27.66
C GLU A 48 -15.74 -11.24 28.36
N ILE A 49 -14.62 -10.96 27.69
CA ILE A 49 -13.55 -10.12 28.27
C ILE A 49 -13.86 -8.62 28.26
N GLY A 50 -15.06 -8.22 27.82
CA GLY A 50 -15.52 -6.84 27.83
C GLY A 50 -14.60 -5.91 27.03
N LEU A 51 -14.06 -6.39 25.90
CA LEU A 51 -13.10 -5.61 25.12
C LEU A 51 -13.74 -4.29 24.71
N ARG A 52 -13.01 -3.17 24.88
CA ARG A 52 -13.51 -1.82 24.54
C ARG A 52 -13.94 -1.70 23.08
N SER A 53 -13.34 -2.47 22.19
CA SER A 53 -13.74 -2.62 20.80
C SER A 53 -14.77 -3.74 20.67
N SER A 54 -15.99 -3.40 20.21
CA SER A 54 -16.98 -4.42 19.87
C SER A 54 -16.40 -5.38 18.80
N PRO A 55 -16.61 -6.71 18.93
CA PRO A 55 -16.20 -7.69 17.91
C PRO A 55 -16.72 -7.34 16.51
N LEU A 56 -17.90 -6.73 16.45
CA LEU A 56 -18.54 -6.28 15.22
C LEU A 56 -17.72 -5.20 14.51
N TYR A 57 -17.14 -4.27 15.27
CA TYR A 57 -16.25 -3.25 14.72
C TYR A 57 -14.98 -3.88 14.14
N LEU A 58 -14.39 -4.87 14.82
CA LEU A 58 -13.21 -5.58 14.31
C LEU A 58 -13.51 -6.35 13.01
N ALA A 59 -14.69 -6.96 12.91
CA ALA A 59 -15.14 -7.66 11.71
C ALA A 59 -15.35 -6.71 10.53
N ILE A 60 -16.11 -5.63 10.72
CA ILE A 60 -16.37 -4.65 9.65
C ILE A 60 -15.07 -4.04 9.14
N THR A 61 -14.19 -3.66 10.05
CA THR A 61 -12.94 -2.97 9.70
C THR A 61 -11.95 -3.94 9.05
N GLY A 62 -11.84 -5.17 9.56
CA GLY A 62 -11.09 -6.24 8.90
C GLY A 62 -11.59 -6.52 7.49
N GLY A 63 -12.91 -6.63 7.31
CA GLY A 63 -13.55 -6.81 6.00
C GLY A 63 -13.25 -5.66 5.04
N LEU A 64 -13.36 -4.41 5.50
CA LEU A 64 -13.03 -3.24 4.69
C LEU A 64 -11.57 -3.27 4.21
N TRP A 65 -10.64 -3.69 5.08
CA TRP A 65 -9.22 -3.82 4.73
C TRP A 65 -8.96 -4.96 3.75
N VAL A 66 -9.66 -6.08 3.85
CA VAL A 66 -9.59 -7.15 2.85
C VAL A 66 -10.08 -6.66 1.50
N ILE A 67 -11.25 -6.01 1.44
CA ILE A 67 -11.85 -5.52 0.19
C ILE A 67 -10.91 -4.50 -0.47
N THR A 68 -10.43 -3.50 0.28
CA THR A 68 -9.51 -2.48 -0.25
C THR A 68 -8.17 -3.09 -0.68
N GLY A 69 -7.64 -4.06 0.06
CA GLY A 69 -6.44 -4.81 -0.30
C GLY A 69 -6.60 -5.57 -1.62
N VAL A 70 -7.70 -6.31 -1.79
CA VAL A 70 -8.02 -7.05 -3.02
C VAL A 70 -8.20 -6.11 -4.21
N ILE A 71 -8.92 -4.99 -4.02
CA ILE A 71 -9.08 -3.96 -5.05
C ILE A 71 -7.71 -3.37 -5.44
N GLY A 72 -6.85 -3.10 -4.46
CA GLY A 72 -5.48 -2.62 -4.68
C GLY A 72 -4.63 -3.60 -5.49
N ILE A 73 -4.69 -4.89 -5.16
CA ILE A 73 -4.01 -5.95 -5.91
C ILE A 73 -4.54 -6.00 -7.34
N PHE A 74 -5.86 -5.95 -7.54
CA PHE A 74 -6.48 -5.97 -8.86
C PHE A 74 -6.03 -4.79 -9.73
N PHE A 75 -6.00 -3.57 -9.17
CA PHE A 75 -5.52 -2.39 -9.89
C PHE A 75 -4.02 -2.44 -10.18
N HIS A 76 -3.22 -2.97 -9.27
CA HIS A 76 -1.78 -3.14 -9.45
C HIS A 76 -1.46 -4.16 -10.55
N LEU A 77 -2.16 -5.31 -10.56
CA LEU A 77 -2.02 -6.34 -11.60
C LEU A 77 -2.49 -5.83 -12.97
N SER A 78 -3.52 -4.99 -13.00
CA SER A 78 -4.02 -4.37 -14.23
C SER A 78 -3.07 -3.32 -14.84
N LYS A 79 -1.92 -3.03 -14.20
CA LYS A 79 -0.90 -2.04 -14.63
C LYS A 79 -1.51 -0.67 -14.97
N ARG A 80 -2.65 -0.32 -14.38
CA ARG A 80 -3.33 0.95 -14.63
C ARG A 80 -2.55 2.08 -13.98
N LYS A 81 -2.46 3.22 -14.67
CA LYS A 81 -1.81 4.46 -14.17
C LYS A 81 -2.41 4.93 -12.83
N TRP A 82 -3.65 4.55 -12.55
CA TRP A 82 -4.39 4.88 -11.32
C TRP A 82 -3.92 4.09 -10.09
N SER A 83 -3.18 3.00 -10.28
CA SER A 83 -2.67 2.18 -9.16
C SER A 83 -1.82 3.00 -8.20
N ILE A 84 -1.00 3.93 -8.71
CA ILE A 84 -0.12 4.77 -7.89
C ILE A 84 -0.92 5.73 -7.01
N ALA A 85 -1.93 6.40 -7.58
CA ALA A 85 -2.81 7.29 -6.83
C ALA A 85 -3.60 6.53 -5.76
N TYR A 86 -4.10 5.33 -6.11
CA TYR A 86 -4.81 4.46 -5.19
C TYR A 86 -3.94 4.08 -3.98
N MET A 87 -2.70 3.65 -4.19
CA MET A 87 -1.78 3.29 -3.10
C MET A 87 -1.51 4.46 -2.14
N ARG A 88 -1.32 5.67 -2.68
CA ARG A 88 -1.10 6.87 -1.87
C ARG A 88 -2.31 7.17 -1.00
N ILE A 89 -3.51 7.21 -1.60
CA ILE A 89 -4.75 7.46 -0.87
C ILE A 89 -4.96 6.38 0.19
N LEU A 90 -4.80 5.11 -0.17
CA LEU A 90 -4.96 3.99 0.75
C LEU A 90 -3.99 4.08 1.93
N SER A 91 -2.73 4.44 1.69
CA SER A 91 -1.72 4.60 2.74
C SER A 91 -2.06 5.74 3.72
N LEU A 92 -2.59 6.86 3.21
CA LEU A 92 -3.02 7.99 4.05
C LEU A 92 -4.24 7.61 4.88
N VAL A 93 -5.26 7.01 4.25
CA VAL A 93 -6.46 6.53 4.93
C VAL A 93 -6.10 5.52 6.01
N PHE A 94 -5.19 4.58 5.72
CA PHE A 94 -4.71 3.62 6.70
C PHE A 94 -3.94 4.28 7.85
N SER A 95 -3.07 5.25 7.57
CA SER A 95 -2.34 5.96 8.62
C SER A 95 -3.30 6.70 9.56
N ILE A 96 -4.25 7.46 9.01
CA ILE A 96 -5.27 8.17 9.80
C ILE A 96 -6.09 7.18 10.62
N TRP A 97 -6.56 6.11 9.97
CA TRP A 97 -7.33 5.07 10.64
C TRP A 97 -6.56 4.39 11.77
N PHE A 98 -5.28 4.05 11.55
CA PHE A 98 -4.42 3.43 12.55
C PHE A 98 -4.30 4.31 13.80
N TRP A 99 -4.11 5.62 13.62
CA TRP A 99 -4.07 6.56 14.73
C TRP A 99 -5.40 6.70 15.45
N LEU A 100 -6.52 6.74 14.72
CA LEU A 100 -7.86 6.73 15.32
C LEU A 100 -8.09 5.44 16.13
N ASP A 101 -7.72 4.28 15.58
CA ASP A 101 -7.87 2.99 16.25
C ASP A 101 -7.04 2.95 17.55
N LEU A 102 -5.80 3.42 17.47
CA LEU A 102 -4.90 3.56 18.62
C LEU A 102 -5.48 4.49 19.68
N TRP A 103 -6.03 5.65 19.27
CA TRP A 103 -6.51 6.71 20.15
C TRP A 103 -7.89 6.46 20.76
N ILE A 104 -8.73 5.66 20.12
CA ILE A 104 -10.09 5.39 20.59
C ILE A 104 -10.12 4.10 21.40
N PHE A 105 -9.44 3.04 20.93
CA PHE A 105 -9.68 1.69 21.43
C PHE A 105 -8.61 1.15 22.38
N GLN A 106 -7.35 1.59 22.29
CA GLN A 106 -6.33 1.08 23.20
C GLN A 106 -6.44 1.68 24.61
N PRO A 107 -6.35 0.86 25.69
CA PRO A 107 -6.25 1.35 27.06
C PRO A 107 -5.01 2.24 27.25
N GLN A 108 -5.13 3.28 28.07
CA GLN A 108 -4.07 4.28 28.24
C GLN A 108 -2.75 3.67 28.77
N ASP A 109 -2.82 2.64 29.61
CA ASP A 109 -1.63 2.05 30.26
C ASP A 109 -0.65 1.40 29.27
N ARG A 110 -1.12 0.86 28.15
CA ARG A 110 -0.25 0.33 27.08
C ARG A 110 0.10 1.35 26.00
N ARG A 111 -0.66 2.45 25.93
CA ARG A 111 -0.53 3.47 24.87
C ARG A 111 0.74 4.30 25.04
N VAL A 112 1.17 4.55 26.28
CA VAL A 112 2.31 5.43 26.58
C VAL A 112 3.68 4.82 26.31
N HIS A 113 3.83 3.49 26.29
CA HIS A 113 5.18 2.92 26.29
C HIS A 113 5.87 2.89 24.92
N ASN A 114 5.12 2.87 23.81
CA ASN A 114 5.70 2.63 22.47
C ASN A 114 5.15 3.56 21.37
N TRP A 115 4.46 4.64 21.71
CA TRP A 115 3.81 5.51 20.71
C TRP A 115 4.83 6.23 19.80
N GLU A 116 6.00 6.58 20.34
CA GLU A 116 7.09 7.22 19.58
C GLU A 116 7.62 6.31 18.48
N PHE A 117 7.88 5.04 18.81
CA PHE A 117 8.31 4.04 17.86
C PHE A 117 7.25 3.82 16.77
N GLN A 118 5.97 3.73 17.16
CA GLN A 118 4.87 3.58 16.21
C GLN A 118 4.74 4.77 15.26
N LEU A 119 4.98 5.99 15.75
CA LEU A 119 5.01 7.21 14.94
C LEU A 119 6.15 7.19 13.93
N ILE A 120 7.37 6.92 14.38
CA ILE A 120 8.54 6.84 13.49
C ILE A 120 8.32 5.75 12.43
N PHE A 121 7.82 4.59 12.84
CA PHE A 121 7.53 3.49 11.92
C PHE A 121 6.44 3.85 10.89
N ASN A 122 5.36 4.52 11.32
CA ASN A 122 4.29 4.97 10.42
C ASN A 122 4.81 5.98 9.38
N ILE A 123 5.60 6.96 9.82
CA ILE A 123 6.25 7.94 8.93
C ILE A 123 7.18 7.23 7.95
N LEU A 124 8.00 6.28 8.42
CA LEU A 124 8.91 5.51 7.57
C LEU A 124 8.14 4.74 6.48
N VAL A 125 7.03 4.10 6.84
CA VAL A 125 6.15 3.40 5.88
C VAL A 125 5.58 4.38 4.85
N LEU A 126 5.08 5.54 5.28
CA LEU A 126 4.57 6.57 4.36
C LEU A 126 5.65 7.07 3.40
N VAL A 127 6.84 7.40 3.91
CA VAL A 127 7.98 7.84 3.08
C VAL A 127 8.34 6.76 2.06
N LEU A 128 8.35 5.49 2.47
CA LEU A 128 8.65 4.37 1.58
C LEU A 128 7.60 4.20 0.49
N VAL A 129 6.30 4.25 0.84
CA VAL A 129 5.20 4.16 -0.13
C VAL A 129 5.22 5.33 -1.10
N PHE A 130 5.37 6.56 -0.61
CA PHE A 130 5.42 7.76 -1.45
C PHE A 130 6.68 7.81 -2.32
N GLY A 131 7.83 7.42 -1.77
CA GLY A 131 9.11 7.33 -2.47
C GLY A 131 9.09 6.32 -3.60
N LEU A 132 8.64 5.08 -3.33
CA LEU A 132 8.49 4.04 -4.36
C LEU A 132 7.48 4.46 -5.45
N SER A 133 6.38 5.09 -5.04
CA SER A 133 5.37 5.64 -5.96
C SER A 133 5.92 6.76 -6.84
N ALA A 134 6.74 7.67 -6.28
CA ALA A 134 7.34 8.77 -7.02
C ALA A 134 8.39 8.28 -8.04
N LEU A 135 9.19 7.29 -7.67
CA LEU A 135 10.14 6.61 -8.57
C LEU A 135 9.43 5.98 -9.78
N GLN A 136 8.22 5.45 -9.60
CA GLN A 136 7.41 4.91 -10.70
C GLN A 136 6.88 6.01 -11.64
N LEU A 137 6.50 7.18 -11.11
CA LEU A 137 5.98 8.31 -11.90
C LEU A 137 7.06 9.04 -12.70
N TYR A 138 8.22 9.32 -12.10
CA TYR A 138 9.31 10.06 -12.72
C TYR A 138 9.74 9.43 -14.06
N LYS A 139 9.85 8.10 -14.11
CA LYS A 139 10.27 7.39 -15.31
C LYS A 139 9.19 7.30 -16.39
N SER A 140 7.90 7.25 -16.01
CA SER A 140 6.81 7.27 -16.99
C SER A 140 6.73 8.58 -17.77
N TYR A 141 7.24 9.68 -17.19
CA TYR A 141 7.34 10.97 -17.86
C TYR A 141 8.54 11.01 -18.82
N SER A 142 9.70 10.48 -18.40
CA SER A 142 10.93 10.43 -19.22
C SER A 142 10.77 9.61 -20.51
N THR A 143 10.02 8.49 -20.48
CA THR A 143 9.78 7.68 -21.69
C THR A 143 8.90 8.41 -22.71
N LYS A 144 7.96 9.26 -22.26
CA LYS A 144 7.06 10.00 -23.14
C LYS A 144 7.77 11.20 -23.81
N SER A 145 8.75 11.80 -23.15
CA SER A 145 9.58 12.87 -23.73
C SER A 145 10.68 12.38 -24.66
N ALA A 146 10.95 11.07 -24.69
CA ALA A 146 11.93 10.45 -25.57
C ALA A 146 11.34 9.96 -26.90
N GLU A 147 10.03 10.07 -27.11
CA GLU A 147 9.43 9.95 -28.44
C GLU A 147 9.89 11.16 -29.25
N PRO A 148 10.77 10.99 -30.25
CA PRO A 148 11.15 12.09 -31.12
C PRO A 148 9.91 12.53 -31.85
N ILE A 149 9.77 13.84 -32.06
CA ILE A 149 8.84 14.43 -33.00
C ILE A 149 9.26 13.94 -34.39
N ALA A 150 8.90 12.71 -34.73
CA ALA A 150 9.16 12.10 -36.02
C ALA A 150 8.21 12.77 -37.02
N SER A 151 8.77 13.77 -37.70
CA SER A 151 8.37 14.29 -39.01
C SER A 151 6.87 14.54 -39.22
N THR A 152 6.39 15.70 -38.78
CA THR A 152 5.41 16.46 -39.55
C THR A 152 6.16 17.62 -40.20
N GLY A 153 7.02 17.29 -41.14
CA GLY A 153 7.77 18.24 -41.95
C GLY A 153 7.93 17.66 -43.34
N GLY A 154 7.01 18.01 -44.23
CA GLY A 154 7.10 17.68 -45.65
C GLY A 154 5.79 17.17 -46.23
N GLU A 155 4.90 18.08 -46.61
CA GLU A 155 4.13 18.01 -47.86
C GLU A 155 3.37 19.33 -48.07
N HIS A 156 4.15 20.37 -48.41
CA HIS A 156 3.68 21.49 -49.21
C HIS A 156 4.53 21.49 -50.48
N ALA A 157 4.00 20.90 -51.54
CA ALA A 157 4.38 21.15 -52.93
C ALA A 157 3.21 20.71 -53.81
#